data_AF-A0A1G6MYN5-F1
#
_entry.id   AF-A0A1G6MYN5-F1
#
_cell.length_a   1.000
_cell.length_b   1.000
_cell.length_c   1.000
_cell.angle_alpha   90.00
_cell.angle_beta   90.00
_cell.angle_gamma   90.00
#
_symmetry.space_group_name_H-M   'P 1'
#
loop_
_entity.id
_entity.type
_entity.pdbx_description
1 polymer ?
#
loop_
_entity_poly.entity_id
_entity_poly.type
_entity_poly.pdbx_seq_one_letter_code
_entity_poly.pdbx_strand_id
1 'polypeptide(L)'
;MYDNDDYNEMIKKILENNPELRNFNLDFLKDINPDDLEEIISKLKEASMKFQKAEDKVKQKVNEKLSFEKKELSIDYDNYLKTIMIFPFALAVGEDILEDKSEEGYLKGEFFGKKVNFNYNNIYELISIKKNVAMKIGLLIRKNYPDFLEFREDIMSYLRNTTNKYLESFGFEEDFEIKDIREFNMVVKLKPKNYDSIEQFYENHLDLEKIDKYKILKAYLITEFSIAIID
;
A
#
# COMPACT_ATOMS: atom_id res chain seq x y z
N MET A 1 -27.20 -1.15 4.53
CA MET A 1 -26.56 -0.74 3.26
C MET A 1 -27.02 0.67 2.95
N TYR A 2 -26.09 1.62 2.93
CA TYR A 2 -26.36 3.00 2.57
C TYR A 2 -26.41 3.14 1.05
N ASP A 3 -27.33 3.96 0.53
CA ASP A 3 -27.24 4.44 -0.85
C ASP A 3 -26.01 5.36 -0.99
N ASN A 4 -25.52 5.55 -2.22
CA ASN A 4 -24.28 6.29 -2.50
C ASN A 4 -24.31 7.72 -1.98
N ASP A 5 -25.44 8.43 -2.11
CA ASP A 5 -25.56 9.82 -1.66
C ASP A 5 -25.55 9.93 -0.12
N ASP A 6 -26.27 9.03 0.55
CA ASP A 6 -26.31 8.95 2.02
C ASP A 6 -24.93 8.57 2.60
N TYR A 7 -24.24 7.61 1.95
CA TYR A 7 -22.90 7.21 2.32
C TYR A 7 -21.90 8.37 2.19
N ASN A 8 -21.94 9.10 1.08
CA ASN A 8 -21.07 10.24 0.84
C ASN A 8 -21.28 11.35 1.88
N GLU A 9 -22.53 11.64 2.26
CA GLU A 9 -22.84 12.63 3.30
C GLU A 9 -22.37 12.15 4.69
N MET A 10 -22.54 10.87 5.00
CA MET A 10 -22.05 10.26 6.23
C MET A 10 -20.52 10.36 6.34
N ILE A 11 -19.79 9.94 5.31
CA ILE A 11 -18.32 10.03 5.27
C ILE A 11 -17.85 11.47 5.42
N LYS A 12 -18.51 12.41 4.74
CA LYS A 12 -18.17 13.83 4.86
C LYS A 12 -18.30 14.32 6.32
N LYS A 13 -19.41 14.02 6.99
CA LYS A 13 -19.61 14.35 8.42
C LYS A 13 -18.56 13.70 9.32
N ILE A 14 -18.23 12.43 9.09
CA ILE A 14 -17.20 11.71 9.85
C ILE A 14 -15.85 12.42 9.73
N LEU A 15 -15.43 12.78 8.52
CA LEU A 15 -14.14 13.41 8.24
C LEU A 15 -14.06 14.89 8.65
N GLU A 16 -15.20 15.59 8.74
CA GLU A 16 -15.29 16.93 9.32
C GLU A 16 -15.08 16.89 10.84
N ASN A 17 -15.68 15.90 11.52
CA ASN A 17 -15.58 15.76 12.97
C ASN A 17 -14.31 15.04 13.43
N ASN A 18 -13.70 14.22 12.57
CA ASN A 18 -12.53 13.39 12.88
C ASN A 18 -11.52 13.47 11.71
N PRO A 19 -10.87 14.63 11.50
CA PRO A 19 -9.98 14.85 10.35
C PRO A 19 -8.79 13.87 10.30
N GLU A 20 -8.39 13.29 11.43
CA GLU A 20 -7.35 12.27 11.55
C GLU A 20 -7.68 10.96 10.80
N LEU A 21 -8.97 10.72 10.49
CA LEU A 21 -9.42 9.52 9.79
C LEU A 21 -9.22 9.58 8.27
N ARG A 22 -8.81 10.72 7.72
CA ARG A 22 -8.49 10.87 6.28
C ARG A 22 -7.38 9.96 5.78
N ASN A 23 -6.62 9.35 6.69
CA ASN A 23 -5.52 8.44 6.36
C ASN A 23 -5.98 6.98 6.17
N PHE A 24 -7.25 6.68 6.42
CA PHE A 24 -7.83 5.34 6.26
C PHE A 24 -8.68 5.27 5.00
N ASN A 25 -8.73 4.10 4.36
CA ASN A 25 -9.79 3.81 3.41
C ASN A 25 -11.06 3.50 4.21
N LEU A 26 -12.10 4.32 4.05
CA LEU A 26 -13.35 4.18 4.78
C LEU A 26 -14.45 3.48 3.98
N ASP A 27 -14.18 3.04 2.74
CA ASP A 27 -15.15 2.39 1.84
C ASP A 27 -15.88 1.20 2.46
N PHE A 28 -15.23 0.50 3.39
CA PHE A 28 -15.83 -0.61 4.13
C PHE A 28 -17.02 -0.19 5.02
N LEU A 29 -17.12 1.09 5.40
CA LEU A 29 -18.23 1.61 6.21
C LEU A 29 -19.57 1.59 5.46
N LYS A 30 -19.57 1.43 4.12
CA LYS A 30 -20.79 1.39 3.32
C LYS A 30 -21.69 0.20 3.66
N ASP A 31 -21.06 -0.91 4.03
CA ASP A 31 -21.73 -2.19 4.30
C ASP A 31 -21.89 -2.47 5.80
N ILE A 32 -21.53 -1.50 6.65
CA ILE A 32 -21.51 -1.67 8.09
C ILE A 32 -22.90 -1.51 8.72
N ASN A 33 -23.13 -2.21 9.83
CA ASN A 33 -24.32 -2.00 10.64
C ASN A 33 -24.22 -0.62 11.32
N PRO A 34 -25.23 0.28 11.17
CA PRO A 34 -25.19 1.61 11.76
C PRO A 34 -24.94 1.62 13.27
N ASP A 35 -25.39 0.58 13.98
CA ASP A 35 -25.20 0.44 15.42
C ASP A 35 -23.71 0.24 15.81
N ASP A 36 -22.90 -0.31 14.91
CA ASP A 36 -21.46 -0.56 15.13
C ASP A 36 -20.59 0.63 14.69
N LEU A 37 -21.17 1.62 14.02
CA LEU A 37 -20.46 2.73 13.41
C LEU A 37 -19.67 3.54 14.44
N GLU A 38 -20.30 3.90 15.57
CA GLU A 38 -19.62 4.70 16.61
C GLU A 38 -18.43 3.95 17.22
N GLU A 39 -18.57 2.64 17.46
CA GLU A 39 -17.49 1.80 17.98
C GLU A 39 -16.31 1.77 17.00
N ILE A 40 -16.58 1.58 15.72
CA ILE A 40 -15.55 1.48 14.68
C ILE A 40 -14.85 2.81 14.48
N ILE A 41 -15.58 3.91 14.46
CA ILE A 41 -14.99 5.26 14.43
C ILE A 41 -14.09 5.47 15.65
N SER A 42 -14.51 5.05 16.84
CA SER A 42 -13.68 5.12 18.05
C SER A 42 -12.38 4.31 17.91
N LYS A 43 -12.46 3.06 17.41
CA LYS A 43 -11.28 2.20 17.15
C LYS A 43 -10.33 2.83 16.14
N LEU A 44 -10.85 3.39 15.04
CA LEU A 44 -10.04 4.04 14.02
C LEU A 44 -9.33 5.29 14.55
N LYS A 45 -9.98 6.07 15.43
CA LYS A 45 -9.35 7.22 16.10
C LYS A 45 -8.22 6.78 17.00
N GLU A 46 -8.46 5.75 17.82
CA GLU A 46 -7.43 5.18 18.68
C GLU A 46 -6.24 4.67 17.86
N ALA A 47 -6.51 3.93 16.77
CA ALA A 47 -5.49 3.46 15.84
C ALA A 47 -4.71 4.62 15.23
N SER A 48 -5.39 5.69 14.78
CA SER A 48 -4.76 6.89 14.25
C SER A 48 -3.80 7.53 15.26
N MET A 49 -4.23 7.66 16.52
CA MET A 49 -3.38 8.16 17.61
C MET A 49 -2.18 7.25 17.88
N LYS A 50 -2.36 5.92 17.87
CA LYS A 50 -1.27 4.94 18.02
C LYS A 50 -0.26 5.04 16.88
N PHE A 51 -0.73 5.15 15.64
CA PHE A 51 0.14 5.38 14.47
C PHE A 51 0.93 6.67 14.59
N GLN A 52 0.30 7.78 15.00
CA GLN A 52 0.99 9.05 15.12
C GLN A 52 2.11 9.00 16.18
N LYS A 53 1.83 8.40 17.34
CA LYS A 53 2.84 8.18 18.39
C LYS A 53 3.97 7.27 17.92
N ALA A 54 3.64 6.21 17.19
CA ALA A 54 4.62 5.29 16.61
C ALA A 54 5.51 6.00 15.58
N GLU A 55 4.92 6.79 14.68
CA GLU A 55 5.62 7.60 13.68
C GLU A 55 6.65 8.54 14.33
N ASP A 56 6.25 9.32 15.32
CA ASP A 56 7.13 10.29 15.98
C ASP A 56 8.35 9.60 16.61
N LYS A 57 8.14 8.45 17.25
CA LYS A 57 9.21 7.65 17.85
C LYS A 57 10.12 6.99 16.81
N VAL A 58 9.53 6.45 15.74
CA VAL A 58 10.25 5.65 14.73
C VAL A 58 11.06 6.53 13.78
N LYS A 59 10.57 7.73 13.45
CA LYS A 59 11.19 8.61 12.45
C LYS A 59 12.66 8.91 12.75
N GLN A 60 12.99 9.25 14.00
CA GLN A 60 14.38 9.48 14.40
C GLN A 60 15.22 8.21 14.26
N LYS A 61 14.71 7.07 14.74
CA LYS A 61 15.37 5.77 14.66
C LYS A 61 15.68 5.34 13.23
N VAL A 62 14.75 5.57 12.30
CA VAL A 62 14.95 5.29 10.87
C VAL A 62 16.00 6.22 10.27
N ASN A 63 15.95 7.51 10.60
CA ASN A 63 16.94 8.48 10.13
C ASN A 63 18.37 8.13 10.56
N GLU A 64 18.55 7.71 11.80
CA GLU A 64 19.85 7.31 12.35
C GLU A 64 20.36 6.01 11.75
N LYS A 65 19.50 4.99 11.61
CA LYS A 65 19.91 3.67 11.08
C LYS A 65 20.14 3.66 9.57
N LEU A 66 19.52 4.58 8.84
CA LEU A 66 19.66 4.69 7.38
C LEU A 66 20.47 5.93 6.97
N SER A 67 21.37 6.41 7.83
CA SER A 67 22.28 7.53 7.53
C SER A 67 23.46 7.09 6.67
N PHE A 68 23.21 6.35 5.58
CA PHE A 68 24.24 5.89 4.66
C PHE A 68 24.52 6.96 3.60
N GLU A 69 25.79 7.10 3.24
CA GLU A 69 26.18 7.84 2.04
C GLU A 69 25.86 7.01 0.79
N LYS A 70 25.53 7.69 -0.32
CA LYS A 70 25.23 7.03 -1.60
C LYS A 70 26.32 6.02 -2.01
N LYS A 71 27.60 6.38 -1.84
CA LYS A 71 28.75 5.54 -2.21
C LYS A 71 28.83 4.21 -1.44
N GLU A 72 28.12 4.11 -0.33
CA GLU A 72 28.06 2.89 0.47
C GLU A 72 26.96 1.95 -0.01
N LEU A 73 26.01 2.42 -0.80
CA LEU A 73 24.85 1.68 -1.26
C LEU A 73 25.14 0.98 -2.59
N SER A 74 24.62 -0.23 -2.75
CA SER A 74 24.59 -0.96 -4.02
C SER A 74 23.25 -0.69 -4.69
N ILE A 75 23.22 0.27 -5.63
CA ILE A 75 22.02 0.65 -6.37
C ILE A 75 22.01 -0.18 -7.66
N ASP A 76 21.36 -1.33 -7.60
CA ASP A 76 21.16 -2.25 -8.71
C ASP A 76 19.78 -2.91 -8.58
N TYR A 77 19.35 -3.61 -9.63
CA TYR A 77 18.04 -4.26 -9.70
C TYR A 77 17.77 -5.20 -8.52
N ASP A 78 18.71 -6.10 -8.22
CA ASP A 78 18.54 -7.13 -7.19
C ASP A 78 18.41 -6.50 -5.79
N ASN A 79 19.28 -5.53 -5.49
CA ASN A 79 19.26 -4.82 -4.22
C ASN A 79 18.04 -3.90 -4.10
N TYR A 80 17.56 -3.32 -5.20
CA TYR A 80 16.29 -2.59 -5.23
C TYR A 80 15.13 -3.52 -4.84
N LEU A 81 14.97 -4.66 -5.52
CA LEU A 81 13.92 -5.64 -5.23
C LEU A 81 13.97 -6.15 -3.79
N LYS A 82 15.15 -6.55 -3.30
CA LYS A 82 15.34 -6.99 -1.91
C LYS A 82 14.92 -5.92 -0.91
N THR A 83 15.24 -4.66 -1.19
CA THR A 83 14.88 -3.55 -0.32
C THR A 83 13.37 -3.36 -0.29
N ILE A 84 12.70 -3.29 -1.44
CA ILE A 84 11.25 -3.02 -1.49
C ILE A 84 10.41 -4.20 -0.99
N MET A 85 10.87 -5.45 -1.11
CA MET A 85 10.17 -6.61 -0.53
C MET A 85 10.09 -6.55 1.00
N ILE A 86 11.11 -5.98 1.65
CA ILE A 86 11.10 -5.79 3.12
C ILE A 86 10.38 -4.49 3.49
N PHE A 87 10.58 -3.44 2.68
CA PHE A 87 10.09 -2.08 2.91
C PHE A 87 9.21 -1.62 1.74
N PRO A 88 7.98 -2.14 1.65
CA PRO A 88 7.14 -1.95 0.49
C PRO A 88 6.60 -0.51 0.39
N PHE A 89 6.41 -0.04 -0.85
CA PHE A 89 5.78 1.25 -1.13
C PHE A 89 4.28 1.26 -0.88
N ALA A 90 3.64 0.09 -0.96
CA ALA A 90 2.23 -0.13 -0.69
C ALA A 90 2.07 -1.16 0.43
N LEU A 91 1.21 -0.85 1.40
CA LEU A 91 0.90 -1.73 2.52
C LEU A 91 -0.62 -1.82 2.65
N ALA A 92 -1.15 -3.05 2.56
CA ALA A 92 -2.49 -3.36 3.00
C ALA A 92 -2.44 -3.74 4.48
N VAL A 93 -3.28 -3.11 5.28
CA VAL A 93 -3.41 -3.34 6.73
C VAL A 93 -4.84 -3.79 6.97
N GLY A 94 -5.01 -5.02 7.46
CA GLY A 94 -6.32 -5.58 7.79
C GLY A 94 -6.87 -5.04 9.11
N GLU A 95 -8.14 -5.32 9.36
CA GLU A 95 -8.83 -4.93 10.60
C GLU A 95 -8.27 -5.65 11.83
N ASP A 96 -7.63 -6.81 11.66
CA ASP A 96 -6.96 -7.59 12.70
C ASP A 96 -5.86 -6.79 13.42
N ILE A 97 -5.29 -5.78 12.76
CA ILE A 97 -4.30 -4.87 13.34
C ILE A 97 -4.94 -3.91 14.36
N LEU A 98 -6.26 -3.66 14.27
CA LEU A 98 -7.01 -2.86 15.24
C LEU A 98 -7.24 -3.60 16.56
N GLU A 99 -7.18 -4.94 16.57
CA GLU A 99 -7.44 -5.78 17.76
C GLU A 99 -6.21 -5.94 18.68
N ASP A 100 -5.10 -5.28 18.36
CA ASP A 100 -3.92 -5.06 19.21
C ASP A 100 -3.40 -6.31 19.94
N LYS A 101 -3.01 -7.33 19.18
CA LYS A 101 -2.06 -8.33 19.68
C LYS A 101 -0.66 -7.72 19.61
N SER A 102 -0.31 -6.96 20.65
CA SER A 102 1.00 -6.32 20.80
C SER A 102 2.12 -7.36 20.78
N GLU A 103 2.73 -7.57 19.62
CA GLU A 103 3.94 -8.37 19.47
C GLU A 103 5.14 -7.44 19.27
N GLU A 104 6.06 -7.48 20.23
CA GLU A 104 7.40 -6.90 20.05
C GLU A 104 8.25 -7.79 19.16
N GLY A 105 9.17 -7.19 18.40
CA GLY A 105 9.99 -7.97 17.48
C GLY A 105 11.11 -7.20 16.80
N TYR A 106 11.66 -7.84 15.77
CA TYR A 106 12.78 -7.34 15.00
C TYR A 106 12.51 -7.45 13.50
N LEU A 107 12.46 -6.32 12.80
CA LEU A 107 12.45 -6.27 11.35
C LEU A 107 13.89 -6.27 10.84
N LYS A 108 14.34 -7.40 10.30
CA LYS A 108 15.65 -7.57 9.67
C LYS A 108 15.51 -7.59 8.16
N GLY A 109 16.44 -6.95 7.46
CA GLY A 109 16.45 -6.94 6.01
C GLY A 109 17.66 -6.24 5.42
N GLU A 110 17.58 -5.93 4.14
CA GLU A 110 18.61 -5.19 3.40
C GLU A 110 18.05 -3.86 2.90
N PHE A 111 18.86 -2.82 2.96
CA PHE A 111 18.62 -1.51 2.38
C PHE A 111 19.76 -1.22 1.41
N PHE A 112 19.52 -1.45 0.12
CA PHE A 112 20.49 -1.30 -0.97
C PHE A 112 21.88 -1.90 -0.64
N GLY A 113 21.90 -3.20 -0.35
CA GLY A 113 23.12 -3.94 0.00
C GLY A 113 23.62 -3.77 1.44
N LYS A 114 22.98 -2.92 2.26
CA LYS A 114 23.31 -2.77 3.69
C LYS A 114 22.32 -3.54 4.57
N LYS A 115 22.84 -4.38 5.46
CA LYS A 115 22.01 -5.06 6.46
C LYS A 115 21.48 -4.06 7.46
N VAL A 116 20.17 -4.11 7.68
CA VAL A 116 19.46 -3.25 8.63
C VAL A 116 18.62 -4.09 9.56
N ASN A 117 18.46 -3.61 10.80
CA ASN A 117 17.65 -4.27 11.82
C ASN A 117 16.91 -3.21 12.63
N PHE A 118 15.59 -3.32 12.75
CA PHE A 118 14.77 -2.42 13.54
C PHE A 118 13.97 -3.18 14.58
N ASN A 119 14.18 -2.87 15.86
CA ASN A 119 13.30 -3.35 16.91
C ASN A 119 11.95 -2.61 16.79
N TYR A 120 10.84 -3.22 17.14
CA TYR A 120 9.55 -2.56 17.27
C TYR A 120 8.82 -3.14 18.46
N ASN A 121 8.04 -2.33 19.16
CA ASN A 121 7.35 -2.74 20.37
C ASN A 121 5.89 -3.17 20.11
N ASN A 122 5.36 -2.83 18.94
CA ASN A 122 4.01 -3.18 18.51
C ASN A 122 3.91 -3.07 16.98
N ILE A 123 2.77 -3.52 16.44
CA ILE A 123 2.49 -3.52 15.01
C ILE A 123 2.47 -2.10 14.39
N TYR A 124 2.00 -1.09 15.13
CA TYR A 124 2.00 0.30 14.68
C TYR A 124 3.43 0.81 14.43
N GLU A 125 4.36 0.51 15.33
CA GLU A 125 5.79 0.81 15.14
C GLU A 125 6.37 0.07 13.94
N LEU A 126 6.03 -1.21 13.73
CA LEU A 126 6.48 -1.97 12.57
C LEU A 126 6.02 -1.34 11.24
N ILE A 127 4.75 -0.99 11.15
CA ILE A 127 4.17 -0.33 9.97
C ILE A 127 4.81 1.05 9.75
N SER A 128 4.96 1.85 10.82
CA SER A 128 5.64 3.15 10.74
C SER A 128 7.10 3.03 10.30
N ILE A 129 7.82 1.97 10.71
CA ILE A 129 9.17 1.69 10.23
C ILE A 129 9.13 1.49 8.72
N LYS A 130 8.31 0.55 8.23
CA LYS A 130 8.21 0.23 6.80
C LYS A 130 7.89 1.48 5.98
N LYS A 131 6.90 2.28 6.41
CA LYS A 131 6.53 3.54 5.76
C LYS A 131 7.68 4.55 5.71
N ASN A 132 8.35 4.81 6.84
CA ASN A 132 9.45 5.79 6.88
C ASN A 132 10.65 5.34 6.02
N VAL A 133 10.93 4.03 5.98
CA VAL A 133 11.95 3.47 5.09
C VAL A 133 11.53 3.63 3.63
N ALA A 134 10.29 3.31 3.25
CA ALA A 134 9.79 3.52 1.89
C ALA A 134 9.90 4.99 1.44
N MET A 135 9.62 5.95 2.34
CA MET A 135 9.86 7.37 2.06
C MET A 135 11.34 7.69 1.82
N LYS A 136 12.26 7.05 2.55
CA LYS A 136 13.71 7.18 2.32
C LYS A 136 14.13 6.59 0.99
N ILE A 137 13.57 5.45 0.58
CA ILE A 137 13.78 4.87 -0.75
C ILE A 137 13.33 5.88 -1.81
N GLY A 138 12.12 6.41 -1.71
CA GLY A 138 11.60 7.40 -2.66
C GLY A 138 12.47 8.67 -2.74
N LEU A 139 13.01 9.15 -1.61
CA LEU A 139 13.96 10.26 -1.59
C LEU A 139 15.31 9.88 -2.23
N LEU A 140 15.80 8.67 -2.00
CA LEU A 140 17.03 8.17 -2.59
C LEU A 140 16.91 8.11 -4.12
N ILE A 141 15.80 7.57 -4.62
CA ILE A 141 15.48 7.51 -6.06
C ILE A 141 15.43 8.91 -6.65
N ARG A 142 14.66 9.84 -6.06
CA ARG A 142 14.55 11.21 -6.58
C ARG A 142 15.89 11.95 -6.65
N LYS A 143 16.75 11.76 -5.65
CA LYS A 143 18.07 12.42 -5.58
C LYS A 143 19.12 11.77 -6.49
N ASN A 144 18.95 10.50 -6.81
CA ASN A 144 19.94 9.69 -7.52
C ASN A 144 19.32 9.02 -8.76
N TYR A 145 18.31 9.66 -9.36
CA TYR A 145 17.52 9.09 -10.44
C TYR A 145 18.36 8.49 -11.59
N PRO A 146 19.48 9.09 -12.01
CA PRO A 146 20.32 8.50 -13.06
C PRO A 146 20.82 7.09 -12.77
N ASP A 147 21.16 6.75 -11.52
CA ASP A 147 21.65 5.41 -11.19
C ASP A 147 20.52 4.36 -11.24
N PHE A 148 19.28 4.79 -10.98
CA PHE A 148 18.11 3.93 -11.07
C PHE A 148 17.66 3.69 -12.52
N LEU A 149 18.01 4.59 -13.45
CA LEU A 149 17.69 4.43 -14.87
C LEU A 149 18.29 3.16 -15.48
N GLU A 150 19.44 2.70 -14.97
CA GLU A 150 20.16 1.55 -15.51
C GLU A 150 19.33 0.25 -15.51
N PHE A 151 18.41 0.10 -14.56
CA PHE A 151 17.54 -1.08 -14.41
C PHE A 151 16.05 -0.74 -14.43
N ARG A 152 15.70 0.46 -14.92
CA ARG A 152 14.32 0.93 -15.04
C ARG A 152 13.47 -0.02 -15.88
N GLU A 153 13.99 -0.43 -17.03
CA GLU A 153 13.30 -1.32 -17.97
C GLU A 153 13.11 -2.73 -17.40
N ASP A 154 14.03 -3.20 -16.54
CA ASP A 154 13.89 -4.47 -15.85
C ASP A 154 12.73 -4.43 -14.85
N ILE A 155 12.58 -3.32 -14.10
CA ILE A 155 11.44 -3.12 -13.20
C ILE A 155 10.13 -3.00 -13.99
N MET A 156 10.12 -2.22 -15.07
CA MET A 156 8.93 -2.10 -15.93
C MET A 156 8.50 -3.45 -16.49
N SER A 157 9.45 -4.26 -16.96
CA SER A 157 9.20 -5.60 -17.48
C SER A 157 8.69 -6.53 -16.38
N TYR A 158 9.29 -6.48 -15.19
CA TYR A 158 8.84 -7.25 -14.03
C TYR A 158 7.39 -6.91 -13.65
N LEU A 159 7.06 -5.62 -13.53
CA LEU A 159 5.71 -5.17 -13.19
C LEU A 159 4.70 -5.60 -14.24
N ARG A 160 5.00 -5.35 -15.53
CA ARG A 160 4.12 -5.73 -16.65
C ARG A 160 3.85 -7.23 -16.68
N ASN A 161 4.91 -8.04 -16.59
CA ASN A 161 4.80 -9.49 -16.67
C ASN A 161 4.05 -10.06 -15.46
N THR A 162 4.34 -9.56 -14.26
CA THR A 162 3.66 -9.97 -13.04
C THR A 162 2.18 -9.62 -13.13
N THR A 163 1.83 -8.35 -13.40
CA THR A 163 0.44 -7.93 -13.53
C THR A 163 -0.31 -8.71 -14.61
N ASN A 164 0.27 -8.93 -15.79
CA ASN A 164 -0.40 -9.71 -16.85
C ASN A 164 -0.68 -11.15 -16.43
N LYS A 165 0.30 -11.86 -15.84
CA LYS A 165 0.10 -13.22 -15.32
C LYS A 165 -1.03 -13.28 -14.29
N TYR A 166 -1.11 -12.24 -13.46
CA TYR A 166 -2.12 -12.10 -12.43
C TYR A 166 -3.50 -11.81 -13.04
N LEU A 167 -3.60 -10.94 -14.05
CA LEU A 167 -4.84 -10.74 -14.81
C LEU A 167 -5.31 -12.05 -15.46
N GLU A 168 -4.42 -12.79 -16.12
CA GLU A 168 -4.72 -14.10 -16.73
C GLU A 168 -5.22 -15.11 -15.68
N SER A 169 -4.48 -15.27 -14.58
CA SER A 169 -4.80 -16.25 -13.52
C SER A 169 -6.15 -16.00 -12.85
N PHE A 170 -6.58 -14.75 -12.78
CA PHE A 170 -7.86 -14.35 -12.18
C PHE A 170 -8.98 -14.15 -13.21
N GLY A 171 -8.71 -14.37 -14.51
CA GLY A 171 -9.70 -14.30 -15.59
C GLY A 171 -10.06 -12.88 -16.06
N PHE A 172 -9.13 -11.93 -15.94
CA PHE A 172 -9.30 -10.51 -16.23
C PHE A 172 -8.52 -10.01 -17.45
N GLU A 173 -7.80 -10.88 -18.15
CA GLU A 173 -6.94 -10.48 -19.28
C GLU A 173 -7.71 -9.78 -20.41
N GLU A 174 -8.97 -10.17 -20.66
CA GLU A 174 -9.84 -9.55 -21.66
C GLU A 174 -10.60 -8.32 -21.15
N ASP A 175 -10.64 -8.13 -19.83
CA ASP A 175 -11.40 -7.07 -19.18
C ASP A 175 -10.53 -5.80 -18.99
N PHE A 176 -9.24 -5.99 -18.70
CA PHE A 176 -8.32 -4.92 -18.31
C PHE A 176 -7.07 -4.85 -19.19
N GLU A 177 -6.55 -3.62 -19.33
CA GLU A 177 -5.22 -3.36 -19.86
C GLU A 177 -4.40 -2.51 -18.90
N ILE A 178 -3.07 -2.64 -18.97
CA ILE A 178 -2.16 -1.76 -18.24
C ILE A 178 -2.08 -0.43 -18.97
N LYS A 179 -2.63 0.63 -18.35
CA LYS A 179 -2.61 2.00 -18.86
C LYS A 179 -1.29 2.71 -18.57
N ASP A 180 -0.76 2.53 -17.36
CA ASP A 180 0.45 3.21 -16.89
C ASP A 180 1.22 2.33 -15.90
N ILE A 181 2.54 2.47 -15.90
CA ILE A 181 3.44 1.84 -14.91
C ILE A 181 4.36 2.93 -14.37
N ARG A 182 4.39 3.08 -13.04
CA ARG A 182 5.38 3.90 -12.34
C ARG A 182 6.34 2.99 -11.60
N GLU A 183 7.40 2.63 -12.29
CA GLU A 183 8.30 1.53 -11.95
C GLU A 183 8.87 1.65 -10.53
N PHE A 184 9.44 2.81 -10.19
CA PHE A 184 10.12 3.02 -8.92
C PHE A 184 9.21 3.17 -7.71
N ASN A 185 7.91 3.33 -7.93
CA ASN A 185 6.91 3.32 -6.85
C ASN A 185 6.12 2.00 -6.83
N MET A 186 6.42 1.07 -7.74
CA MET A 186 5.67 -0.18 -7.93
C MET A 186 4.17 0.07 -8.15
N VAL A 187 3.81 1.13 -8.87
CA VAL A 187 2.40 1.46 -9.15
C VAL A 187 2.05 1.01 -10.57
N VAL A 188 0.96 0.28 -10.70
CA VAL A 188 0.38 -0.10 -11.99
C VAL A 188 -1.02 0.48 -12.06
N LYS A 189 -1.33 1.23 -13.12
CA LYS A 189 -2.68 1.70 -13.38
C LYS A 189 -3.36 0.80 -14.39
N LEU A 190 -4.46 0.18 -14.00
CA LEU A 190 -5.31 -0.58 -14.91
C LEU A 190 -6.37 0.32 -15.53
N LYS A 191 -6.84 -0.06 -16.71
CA LYS A 191 -7.98 0.57 -17.37
C LYS A 191 -8.88 -0.52 -17.92
N PRO A 192 -10.21 -0.43 -17.72
CA PRO A 192 -11.15 -1.27 -18.43
C PRO A 192 -11.01 -1.08 -19.94
N LYS A 193 -10.95 -2.17 -20.70
CA LYS A 193 -10.82 -2.10 -22.17
C LYS A 193 -12.09 -1.58 -22.84
N ASN A 194 -13.25 -1.98 -22.34
CA ASN A 194 -14.56 -1.77 -22.98
C ASN A 194 -15.43 -0.71 -22.28
N TYR A 195 -14.88 0.02 -21.31
CA TYR A 195 -15.63 0.98 -20.50
C TYR A 195 -14.82 2.27 -20.30
N ASP A 196 -15.53 3.38 -20.12
CA ASP A 196 -14.91 4.68 -19.90
C ASP A 196 -14.39 4.83 -18.45
N SER A 197 -14.96 4.05 -17.51
CA SER A 197 -14.57 4.05 -16.11
C SER A 197 -14.67 2.66 -15.45
N ILE A 198 -14.01 2.51 -14.30
CA ILE A 198 -14.06 1.28 -13.50
C ILE A 198 -15.47 1.08 -12.90
N GLU A 199 -16.16 2.16 -12.56
CA GLU A 199 -17.54 2.14 -12.06
C GLU A 199 -18.47 1.56 -13.13
N GLN A 200 -18.36 2.03 -14.39
CA GLN A 200 -19.13 1.47 -15.50
C GLN A 200 -18.80 -0.01 -15.76
N PHE A 201 -17.55 -0.42 -15.58
CA PHE A 201 -17.18 -1.84 -15.68
C PHE A 201 -17.93 -2.67 -14.63
N TYR A 202 -17.93 -2.25 -13.36
CA TYR A 202 -18.63 -2.96 -12.29
C TYR A 202 -20.15 -2.95 -12.42
N GLU A 203 -20.74 -1.83 -12.86
CA GLU A 203 -22.19 -1.72 -13.08
C GLU A 203 -22.69 -2.66 -14.19
N ASN A 204 -21.87 -2.90 -15.23
CA ASN A 204 -22.25 -3.73 -16.38
C ASN A 204 -21.78 -5.19 -16.30
N HIS A 205 -20.80 -5.52 -15.43
CA HIS A 205 -20.31 -6.88 -15.15
C HIS A 205 -20.67 -7.33 -13.72
N LEU A 206 -21.97 -7.30 -13.41
CA LEU A 206 -22.59 -7.67 -12.14
C LEU A 206 -22.60 -9.19 -11.86
N ASP A 207 -21.46 -9.86 -11.87
CA ASP A 207 -21.32 -11.06 -11.05
C ASP A 207 -20.40 -10.74 -9.86
N LEU A 208 -20.89 -11.07 -8.65
CA LEU A 208 -20.16 -10.83 -7.41
C LEU A 208 -18.83 -11.58 -7.38
N GLU A 209 -18.74 -12.71 -8.07
CA GLU A 209 -17.55 -13.56 -8.14
C GLU A 209 -16.39 -12.85 -8.87
N LYS A 210 -16.64 -12.12 -9.96
CA LYS A 210 -15.66 -11.29 -10.66
C LYS A 210 -15.23 -10.11 -9.78
N ILE A 211 -16.15 -9.44 -9.10
CA ILE A 211 -15.77 -8.33 -8.20
C ILE A 211 -14.83 -8.84 -7.10
N ASP A 212 -15.16 -9.99 -6.49
CA ASP A 212 -14.36 -10.58 -5.43
C ASP A 212 -12.99 -11.05 -5.95
N LYS A 213 -12.94 -11.70 -7.12
CA LYS A 213 -11.67 -12.07 -7.78
C LYS A 213 -10.78 -10.85 -8.02
N TYR A 214 -11.35 -9.72 -8.44
CA TYR A 214 -10.57 -8.50 -8.67
C TYR A 214 -10.02 -7.92 -7.37
N LYS A 215 -10.84 -7.87 -6.32
CA LYS A 215 -10.41 -7.43 -4.98
C LYS A 215 -9.29 -8.32 -4.44
N ILE A 216 -9.42 -9.64 -4.60
CA ILE A 216 -8.42 -10.63 -4.20
C ILE A 216 -7.13 -10.43 -5.00
N LEU A 217 -7.21 -10.25 -6.31
CA LEU A 217 -6.06 -9.95 -7.17
C LEU A 217 -5.28 -8.73 -6.68
N LYS A 218 -5.99 -7.62 -6.42
CA LYS A 218 -5.42 -6.38 -5.91
C LYS A 218 -4.75 -6.59 -4.54
N ALA A 219 -5.41 -7.34 -3.65
CA ALA A 219 -4.84 -7.69 -2.36
C ALA A 219 -3.53 -8.48 -2.51
N TYR A 220 -3.50 -9.55 -3.31
CA TYR A 220 -2.29 -10.35 -3.55
C TYR A 220 -1.14 -9.52 -4.13
N LEU A 221 -1.41 -8.66 -5.12
CA LEU A 221 -0.36 -7.85 -5.73
C LEU A 221 0.25 -6.85 -4.74
N ILE A 222 -0.55 -6.32 -3.82
CA ILE A 222 -0.08 -5.43 -2.77
C ILE A 222 0.68 -6.19 -1.68
N THR A 223 0.15 -7.33 -1.19
CA THR A 223 0.75 -8.06 -0.07
C THR A 223 2.04 -8.77 -0.46
N GLU A 224 2.07 -9.40 -1.64
CA GLU A 224 3.16 -10.30 -2.01
C GLU A 224 4.24 -9.60 -2.83
N PHE A 225 3.86 -8.63 -3.67
CA PHE A 225 4.79 -7.98 -4.59
C PHE A 225 4.93 -6.48 -4.36
N SER A 226 4.22 -5.93 -3.36
CA SER A 226 4.24 -4.49 -3.08
C SER A 226 3.79 -3.62 -4.26
N ILE A 227 2.99 -4.20 -5.17
CA ILE A 227 2.51 -3.55 -6.38
C ILE A 227 1.17 -2.88 -6.06
N ALA A 228 1.15 -1.55 -6.05
CA ALA A 228 -0.09 -0.80 -5.93
C ALA A 228 -0.83 -0.81 -7.27
N ILE A 229 -2.04 -1.37 -7.29
CA ILE A 229 -2.96 -1.21 -8.43
C ILE A 229 -3.86 0.00 -8.19
N ILE A 230 -3.88 0.90 -9.16
CA ILE A 230 -4.78 2.06 -9.20
C ILE A 230 -5.71 1.91 -10.41
N ASP A 231 -6.98 2.23 -10.21
CA ASP A 231 -8.03 2.19 -11.23
C ASP A 231 -8.16 3.57 -11.92
#